data_AF-A0A355ETF5-F1
#
_entry.id   AF-A0A355ETF5-F1
#
_cell.length_a   1.000
_cell.length_b   1.000
_cell.length_c   1.000
_cell.angle_alpha   90.00
_cell.angle_beta   90.00
_cell.angle_gamma   90.00
#
_symmetry.space_group_name_H-M   'P 1'
#
loop_
_entity.id
_entity.type
_entity.pdbx_description
1 polymer ?
#
loop_
_entity_poly.entity_id
_entity_poly.type
_entity_poly.pdbx_seq_one_letter_code
_entity_poly.pdbx_strand_id
1 'polypeptide(L)'
;MTGERFLRLAVISVLLLGTIGLLCLRAREAVRSGDRRIGILTGQGAEGILAQEVSSGLPAARAGLRAGDEILAVNGRPVRTLADYQWEAAGFRRGTTVEVQVRRRGELLYVTVAPGVSPSWSTWTTFAIDGLTAFFYLGIALLAWLHGSGDLRSRLLQGFSLAVAVELVLPPAGS
;
A
#
# COMPACT_ATOMS: atom_id res chain seq x y z
N MET A 1 2.11 -41.11 22.03
CA MET A 1 2.65 -39.74 22.26
C MET A 1 3.02 -38.96 20.99
N THR A 2 2.81 -39.51 19.78
CA THR A 2 3.22 -38.91 18.49
C THR A 2 2.14 -38.07 17.81
N GLY A 3 0.85 -38.40 17.99
CA GLY A 3 -0.26 -37.76 17.27
C GLY A 3 -0.48 -36.28 17.62
N GLU A 4 -0.41 -35.92 18.91
CA GLU A 4 -0.55 -34.51 19.31
C GLU A 4 0.59 -33.67 18.71
N ARG A 5 1.85 -34.04 18.94
CA ARG A 5 3.02 -33.30 18.40
C ARG A 5 2.94 -33.08 16.89
N PHE A 6 2.37 -34.02 16.14
CA PHE A 6 2.15 -33.89 14.70
C PHE A 6 1.06 -32.86 14.36
N LEU A 7 -0.13 -32.97 14.96
CA LEU A 7 -1.22 -32.00 14.78
C LEU A 7 -0.73 -30.58 15.12
N ARG A 8 0.10 -30.49 16.15
CA ARG A 8 0.69 -29.26 16.65
C ARG A 8 1.61 -28.58 15.61
N LEU A 9 2.52 -29.34 15.02
CA LEU A 9 3.40 -28.85 13.94
C LEU A 9 2.64 -28.51 12.66
N ALA A 10 1.57 -29.26 12.35
CA ALA A 10 0.73 -29.00 11.19
C ALA A 10 0.03 -27.64 11.30
N VAL A 11 -0.56 -27.31 12.46
CA VAL A 11 -1.21 -26.01 12.69
C VAL A 11 -0.22 -24.84 12.55
N ILE A 12 0.99 -24.98 13.11
CA ILE A 12 2.04 -23.95 13.01
C ILE A 12 2.46 -23.73 11.56
N SER A 13 2.66 -24.82 10.82
CA SER A 13 3.06 -24.76 9.41
C SER A 13 1.99 -24.03 8.59
N VAL A 14 0.71 -24.30 8.84
CA VAL A 14 -0.41 -23.61 8.19
C VAL A 14 -0.43 -22.12 8.55
N LEU A 15 -0.22 -21.75 9.82
CA LEU A 15 -0.18 -20.35 10.25
C LEU A 15 1.00 -19.59 9.64
N LEU A 16 2.21 -20.16 9.65
CA LEU A 16 3.40 -19.56 9.03
C LEU A 16 3.22 -19.38 7.52
N LEU A 17 2.73 -20.41 6.82
CA LEU A 17 2.45 -20.32 5.39
C LEU A 17 1.36 -19.29 5.09
N GLY A 18 0.34 -19.18 5.94
CA GLY A 18 -0.71 -18.16 5.85
C GLY A 18 -0.16 -16.74 6.01
N THR A 19 0.68 -16.51 7.01
CA THR A 19 1.34 -15.21 7.25
C THR A 19 2.26 -14.83 6.08
N ILE A 20 3.09 -15.76 5.60
CA ILE A 20 3.96 -15.53 4.43
C ILE A 20 3.11 -15.23 3.20
N GLY A 21 2.02 -15.97 2.98
CA GLY A 21 1.09 -15.74 1.87
C GLY A 21 0.47 -14.35 1.91
N LEU A 22 0.00 -13.90 3.07
CA LEU A 22 -0.59 -12.57 3.24
C LEU A 22 0.45 -11.45 3.09
N LEU A 23 1.68 -11.62 3.62
CA LEU A 23 2.77 -10.67 3.41
C LEU A 23 3.14 -10.56 1.92
N CYS A 24 3.17 -11.67 1.19
CA CYS A 24 3.37 -11.67 -0.26
C CYS A 24 2.24 -10.92 -0.99
N LEU A 25 0.98 -11.11 -0.58
CA LEU A 25 -0.15 -10.36 -1.15
C LEU A 25 -0.04 -8.86 -0.87
N ARG A 26 0.33 -8.46 0.36
CA ARG A 26 0.57 -7.07 0.75
C ARG A 26 1.69 -6.43 -0.08
N ALA A 27 2.82 -7.11 -0.22
CA ALA A 27 3.95 -6.64 -1.01
C ALA A 27 3.55 -6.46 -2.49
N ARG A 28 2.81 -7.41 -3.06
CA ARG A 28 2.32 -7.32 -4.45
C ARG A 28 1.37 -6.13 -4.64
N GLU A 29 0.50 -5.87 -3.68
CA GLU A 29 -0.45 -4.75 -3.74
C GLU A 29 0.25 -3.39 -3.57
N ALA A 30 1.27 -3.30 -2.72
CA ALA A 30 2.09 -2.11 -2.57
C ALA A 30 2.85 -1.74 -3.85
N VAL A 31 3.34 -2.74 -4.58
CA VAL A 31 3.97 -2.50 -5.90
C VAL A 31 2.93 -2.03 -6.92
N ARG A 32 1.78 -2.70 -7.00
CA ARG A 32 0.70 -2.38 -7.96
C ARG A 32 0.08 -1.00 -7.75
N SER A 33 -0.11 -0.59 -6.50
CA SER A 33 -0.68 0.72 -6.17
C SER A 33 0.26 1.87 -6.58
N GLY A 34 1.58 1.65 -6.52
CA GLY A 34 2.57 2.60 -7.01
C GLY A 34 2.54 2.81 -8.54
N ASP A 35 2.17 1.78 -9.31
CA ASP A 35 2.19 1.82 -10.77
C ASP A 35 1.20 2.83 -11.39
N ARG A 36 0.13 3.16 -10.66
CA ARG A 36 -0.89 4.13 -11.11
C ARG A 36 -0.64 5.56 -10.63
N ARG A 37 0.32 5.75 -9.72
CA ARG A 37 0.54 7.05 -9.08
C ARG A 37 1.53 7.87 -9.91
N ILE A 38 1.27 9.17 -9.97
CA ILE A 38 2.18 10.16 -10.55
C ILE A 38 2.85 11.05 -9.48
N GLY A 39 2.43 10.96 -8.21
CA GLY A 39 3.08 11.67 -7.11
C GLY A 39 2.61 13.12 -6.93
N ILE A 40 1.30 13.34 -7.04
CA ILE A 40 0.67 14.63 -6.75
C ILE A 40 -0.38 14.47 -5.66
N LEU A 41 -0.53 15.51 -4.85
CA LEU A 41 -1.71 15.70 -4.01
C LEU A 41 -2.69 16.58 -4.78
N THR A 42 -3.87 16.03 -5.04
CA THR A 42 -4.92 16.71 -5.80
C THR A 42 -5.96 17.33 -4.87
N GLY A 43 -6.46 18.48 -5.28
CA GLY A 43 -7.63 19.13 -4.70
C GLY A 43 -8.59 19.61 -5.76
N GLN A 44 -9.80 19.98 -5.35
CA GLN A 44 -10.76 20.58 -6.27
C GLN A 44 -10.32 22.01 -6.60
N GLY A 45 -10.12 22.30 -7.89
CA GLY A 45 -9.84 23.63 -8.42
C GLY A 45 -11.12 24.37 -8.83
N ALA A 46 -10.95 25.48 -9.56
CA ALA A 46 -12.06 26.29 -10.04
C ALA A 46 -12.72 25.70 -11.30
N GLU A 47 -11.90 25.18 -12.22
CA GLU A 47 -12.36 24.59 -13.48
C GLU A 47 -11.93 23.13 -13.66
N GLY A 48 -10.99 22.67 -12.84
CA GLY A 48 -10.48 21.31 -12.87
C GLY A 48 -9.87 20.89 -11.54
N ILE A 49 -8.72 20.22 -11.59
CA ILE A 49 -8.07 19.66 -10.41
C ILE A 49 -6.79 20.41 -10.11
N LEU A 50 -6.73 20.99 -8.92
CA LEU A 50 -5.54 21.67 -8.44
C LEU A 50 -4.49 20.65 -7.98
N ALA A 51 -3.30 20.71 -8.54
CA ALA A 51 -2.12 20.08 -7.97
C ALA A 51 -1.67 20.89 -6.75
N GLN A 52 -2.15 20.50 -5.56
CA GLN A 52 -1.81 21.17 -4.30
C GLN A 52 -0.35 20.98 -3.96
N GLU A 53 0.16 19.76 -4.16
CA GLU A 53 1.55 19.42 -3.94
C GLU A 53 2.03 18.48 -5.04
N VAL A 54 3.31 18.63 -5.42
CA VAL A 54 3.99 17.74 -6.35
C VAL A 54 5.25 17.25 -5.66
N SER A 55 5.28 15.97 -5.29
CA SER A 55 6.39 15.43 -4.52
C SER A 55 7.65 15.33 -5.38
N SER A 56 8.76 15.85 -4.86
CA SER A 56 10.04 15.85 -5.56
C SER A 56 10.51 14.43 -5.92
N GLY A 57 11.16 14.29 -7.09
CA GLY A 57 11.66 13.00 -7.58
C GLY A 57 10.60 12.02 -8.10
N LEU A 58 9.30 12.30 -7.90
CA LEU A 58 8.21 11.47 -8.42
C LEU A 58 7.88 11.81 -9.90
N PRO A 59 7.12 10.95 -10.61
CA PRO A 59 6.85 11.13 -12.04
C PRO A 59 6.34 12.51 -12.46
N ALA A 60 5.40 13.08 -11.71
CA ALA A 60 4.84 14.40 -12.00
C ALA A 60 5.90 15.51 -11.92
N ALA A 61 6.73 15.50 -10.87
CA ALA A 61 7.83 16.45 -10.73
C ALA A 61 8.84 16.30 -11.88
N ARG A 62 9.19 15.04 -12.24
CA ARG A 62 10.12 14.74 -13.34
C ARG A 62 9.58 15.18 -14.70
N ALA A 63 8.27 15.14 -14.88
CA ALA A 63 7.58 15.64 -16.07
C ALA A 63 7.46 17.18 -16.10
N GLY A 64 7.75 17.86 -14.99
CA GLY A 64 7.69 19.32 -14.90
C GLY A 64 6.35 19.88 -14.41
N LEU A 65 5.45 19.05 -13.88
CA LEU A 65 4.30 19.51 -13.10
C LEU A 65 4.78 20.22 -11.82
N ARG A 66 4.02 21.21 -11.38
CA ARG A 66 4.33 22.03 -10.21
C ARG A 66 3.09 22.22 -9.35
N ALA A 67 3.33 22.48 -8.06
CA ALA A 67 2.26 22.91 -7.18
C ALA A 67 1.63 24.21 -7.71
N GLY A 68 0.30 24.29 -7.67
CA GLY A 68 -0.46 25.38 -8.25
C GLY A 68 -0.86 25.18 -9.72
N ASP A 69 -0.45 24.09 -10.35
CA ASP A 69 -0.99 23.70 -11.66
C ASP A 69 -2.44 23.26 -11.53
N GLU A 70 -3.30 23.72 -12.42
CA GLU A 70 -4.68 23.26 -12.49
C GLU A 70 -4.86 22.32 -13.69
N ILE A 71 -5.07 21.05 -13.42
CA ILE A 71 -5.29 20.00 -14.40
C ILE A 71 -6.69 20.12 -14.97
N LEU A 72 -6.77 20.34 -16.28
CA LEU A 72 -8.03 20.52 -17.00
C LEU A 72 -8.41 19.30 -17.84
N ALA A 73 -7.42 18.53 -18.28
CA ALA A 73 -7.65 17.29 -19.02
C ALA A 73 -6.53 16.28 -18.81
N VAL A 74 -6.88 15.00 -18.95
CA VAL A 74 -5.97 13.86 -18.88
C VAL A 74 -6.25 12.96 -20.08
N ASN A 75 -5.22 12.62 -20.87
CA ASN A 75 -5.34 11.86 -22.13
C ASN A 75 -6.40 12.43 -23.08
N GLY A 76 -6.45 13.76 -23.20
CA GLY A 76 -7.44 14.47 -24.03
C GLY A 76 -8.87 14.45 -23.49
N ARG A 77 -9.12 13.84 -22.31
CA ARG A 77 -10.43 13.83 -21.68
C ARG A 77 -10.52 14.93 -20.61
N PRO A 78 -11.55 15.79 -20.66
CA PRO A 78 -11.69 16.87 -19.70
C PRO A 78 -11.96 16.32 -18.29
N VAL A 79 -11.32 16.93 -17.30
CA VAL A 79 -11.40 16.54 -15.91
C VAL A 79 -11.86 17.76 -15.11
N ARG A 80 -13.08 17.71 -14.58
CA ARG A 80 -13.70 18.84 -13.84
C ARG A 80 -13.86 18.53 -12.36
N THR A 81 -14.00 17.26 -12.02
CA THR A 81 -14.22 16.79 -10.65
C THR A 81 -13.15 15.81 -10.23
N LEU A 82 -12.96 15.69 -8.91
CA LEU A 82 -12.01 14.72 -8.36
C LEU A 82 -12.35 13.29 -8.80
N ALA A 83 -13.63 12.99 -8.99
CA ALA A 83 -14.10 11.71 -9.50
C ALA A 83 -13.66 11.48 -10.97
N ASP A 84 -13.75 12.49 -11.83
CA ASP A 84 -13.28 12.39 -13.22
C ASP A 84 -11.78 12.09 -13.26
N TYR A 85 -11.01 12.78 -12.40
CA TYR A 85 -9.57 12.55 -12.31
C TYR A 85 -9.26 11.14 -11.85
N GLN A 86 -9.95 10.67 -10.80
CA GLN A 86 -9.78 9.30 -10.29
C GLN A 86 -10.13 8.26 -11.34
N TRP A 87 -11.17 8.50 -12.15
CA TRP A 87 -11.55 7.63 -13.25
C TRP A 87 -10.46 7.53 -14.31
N GLU A 88 -9.90 8.65 -14.75
CA GLU A 88 -8.82 8.66 -15.72
C GLU A 88 -7.50 8.12 -15.14
N ALA A 89 -7.19 8.43 -13.89
CA ALA A 89 -6.04 7.91 -13.17
C ALA A 89 -6.10 6.40 -12.94
N ALA A 90 -7.30 5.80 -12.90
CA ALA A 90 -7.45 4.35 -12.83
C ALA A 90 -6.88 3.63 -14.05
N GLY A 91 -6.81 4.32 -15.19
CA GLY A 91 -6.19 3.85 -16.44
C GLY A 91 -4.66 3.95 -16.45
N PHE A 92 -4.04 4.64 -15.51
CA PHE A 92 -2.60 4.85 -15.50
C PHE A 92 -1.86 3.53 -15.30
N ARG A 93 -0.78 3.32 -16.07
CA ARG A 93 0.07 2.14 -15.95
C ARG A 93 1.52 2.53 -16.05
N ARG A 94 2.36 1.88 -15.25
CA ARG A 94 3.81 2.00 -15.37
C ARG A 94 4.25 1.69 -16.80
N GLY A 95 5.10 2.55 -17.35
CA GLY A 95 5.64 2.40 -18.71
C GLY A 95 4.73 2.95 -19.81
N THR A 96 3.53 3.45 -19.48
CA THR A 96 2.73 4.26 -20.41
C THR A 96 3.01 5.74 -20.20
N THR A 97 2.81 6.55 -21.22
CA THR A 97 2.83 8.02 -21.13
C THR A 97 1.41 8.54 -21.13
N VAL A 98 1.14 9.48 -20.23
CA VAL A 98 -0.14 10.16 -20.07
C VAL A 98 0.08 11.63 -20.38
N GLU A 99 -0.74 12.18 -21.27
CA GLU A 99 -0.73 13.62 -21.53
C GLU A 99 -1.66 14.31 -20.53
N VAL A 100 -1.15 15.33 -19.83
CA VAL A 100 -1.91 16.13 -18.87
C VAL A 100 -1.93 17.56 -19.37
N GLN A 101 -3.13 18.07 -19.62
CA GLN A 101 -3.33 19.48 -19.92
C GLN A 101 -3.48 20.23 -18.61
N VAL A 102 -2.63 21.21 -18.38
CA VAL A 102 -2.65 22.05 -17.17
C VAL A 102 -2.72 23.52 -17.51
N ARG A 103 -3.34 24.28 -16.62
CA ARG A 103 -3.30 25.74 -16.60
C ARG A 103 -2.34 26.18 -15.50
N ARG A 104 -1.31 26.93 -15.89
CA ARG A 104 -0.31 27.50 -14.97
C ARG A 104 -0.24 29.00 -15.19
N ARG A 105 -0.61 29.78 -14.17
CA ARG A 105 -0.60 31.26 -14.25
C ARG A 105 -1.36 31.81 -15.46
N GLY A 106 -2.46 31.14 -15.85
CA GLY A 106 -3.30 31.52 -17.00
C GLY A 106 -2.86 30.95 -18.35
N GLU A 107 -1.66 30.38 -18.46
CA GLU A 107 -1.19 29.72 -19.69
C GLU A 107 -1.59 28.24 -19.70
N LEU A 108 -2.01 27.75 -20.87
CA LEU A 108 -2.27 26.33 -21.12
C LEU A 108 -0.98 25.63 -21.52
N LEU A 109 -0.62 24.59 -20.77
CA LEU A 109 0.56 23.77 -20.97
C LEU A 109 0.13 22.31 -21.13
N TYR A 110 0.86 21.56 -21.96
CA TYR A 110 0.72 20.12 -22.07
C TYR A 110 1.95 19.46 -21.46
N VAL A 111 1.72 18.55 -20.52
CA VAL A 111 2.77 17.88 -19.78
C VAL A 111 2.61 16.38 -19.94
N THR A 112 3.60 15.72 -20.52
CA THR A 112 3.61 14.26 -20.66
C THR A 112 4.23 13.63 -19.41
N VAL A 113 3.42 12.89 -18.66
CA VAL A 113 3.82 12.22 -17.42
C VAL A 113 3.86 10.71 -17.67
N ALA A 114 4.92 10.03 -17.24
CA ALA A 114 4.98 8.57 -17.25
C ALA A 114 4.66 8.01 -15.86
N PRO A 115 3.46 7.44 -15.61
CA PRO A 115 3.09 6.94 -14.28
C PRO A 115 4.01 5.83 -13.79
N GLY A 116 4.06 5.66 -12.47
CA GLY A 116 4.85 4.62 -11.82
C GLY A 116 5.77 5.19 -10.75
N VAL A 117 5.28 5.17 -9.51
CA VAL A 117 6.09 5.37 -8.32
C VAL A 117 6.60 3.99 -7.88
N SER A 118 7.92 3.79 -7.86
CA SER A 118 8.50 2.61 -7.22
C SER A 118 8.37 2.72 -5.71
N PRO A 119 8.07 1.60 -5.01
CA PRO A 119 8.16 1.57 -3.56
C PRO A 119 9.55 2.06 -3.13
N SER A 120 9.58 2.94 -2.13
CA SER A 120 10.83 3.39 -1.54
C SER A 120 11.44 2.28 -0.70
N TRP A 121 12.73 2.42 -0.38
CA TRP A 121 13.43 1.51 0.53
C TRP A 121 12.68 1.29 1.85
N SER A 122 12.09 2.37 2.40
CA SER A 122 11.30 2.32 3.63
C SER A 122 10.09 1.36 3.55
N THR A 123 9.44 1.25 2.39
CA THR A 123 8.32 0.33 2.20
C THR A 123 8.75 -1.12 2.41
N TRP A 124 9.93 -1.50 1.91
CA TRP A 124 10.47 -2.84 2.08
C TRP A 124 10.89 -3.13 3.52
N THR A 125 11.47 -2.14 4.21
CA THR A 125 11.84 -2.31 5.61
C THR A 125 10.62 -2.48 6.53
N THR A 126 9.54 -1.74 6.29
CA THR A 126 8.29 -1.90 7.06
C THR A 126 7.75 -3.32 6.90
N PHE A 127 7.66 -3.84 5.66
CA PHE A 127 7.23 -5.23 5.45
C PHE A 127 8.14 -6.26 6.11
N ALA A 128 9.46 -6.04 6.09
CA ALA A 128 10.40 -6.92 6.77
C ALA A 128 10.21 -6.92 8.30
N ILE A 129 10.00 -5.73 8.89
CA ILE A 129 9.75 -5.57 10.33
C ILE A 129 8.41 -6.20 10.72
N ASP A 130 7.35 -5.96 9.96
CA ASP A 130 6.02 -6.54 10.22
C ASP A 130 6.08 -8.07 10.16
N GLY A 131 6.77 -8.62 9.16
CA GLY A 131 7.00 -10.05 9.03
C GLY A 131 7.81 -10.64 10.18
N LEU A 132 8.91 -9.98 10.57
CA LEU A 132 9.73 -10.39 11.71
C LEU A 132 8.92 -10.36 13.01
N THR A 133 8.12 -9.32 13.22
CA THR A 133 7.29 -9.14 14.41
C THR A 133 6.21 -10.23 14.49
N ALA A 134 5.53 -10.51 13.38
CA ALA A 134 4.56 -11.61 13.29
C ALA A 134 5.20 -12.98 13.61
N PHE A 135 6.41 -13.22 13.10
CA PHE A 135 7.17 -14.43 13.41
C PHE A 135 7.48 -14.56 14.91
N PHE A 136 7.91 -13.48 15.58
CA PHE A 136 8.16 -13.47 17.02
C PHE A 136 6.89 -13.76 17.82
N TYR A 137 5.74 -13.16 17.47
CA TYR A 137 4.47 -13.42 18.16
C TYR A 137 3.99 -14.87 17.99
N LEU A 138 4.16 -15.45 16.79
CA LEU A 138 3.89 -16.88 16.57
C LEU A 138 4.81 -17.76 17.43
N GLY A 139 6.09 -17.37 17.58
CA GLY A 139 7.04 -18.05 18.46
C GLY A 139 6.65 -17.98 19.94
N ILE A 140 6.18 -16.83 20.42
CA ILE A 140 5.66 -16.68 21.79
C ILE A 140 4.42 -17.54 22.00
N ALA A 141 3.47 -17.53 21.06
CA ALA A 141 2.28 -18.37 21.11
C ALA A 141 2.66 -19.86 21.18
N LEU A 142 3.67 -20.28 20.40
CA LEU A 142 4.23 -21.63 20.43
C LEU A 142 4.83 -21.97 21.79
N LEU A 143 5.67 -21.10 22.35
CA LEU A 143 6.29 -21.31 23.66
C LEU A 143 5.26 -21.41 24.78
N ALA A 144 4.26 -20.52 24.76
CA ALA A 144 3.15 -20.53 25.73
C ALA A 144 2.33 -21.81 25.67
N TRP A 145 2.21 -22.41 24.48
CA TRP A 145 1.49 -23.66 24.30
C TRP A 145 2.33 -24.91 24.56
N LEU A 146 3.65 -24.85 24.34
CA LEU A 146 4.58 -25.91 24.75
C LEU A 146 4.71 -26.01 26.28
N HIS A 147 4.59 -24.88 27.00
CA HIS A 147 4.65 -24.82 28.47
C HIS A 147 3.27 -24.84 29.14
N GLY A 148 2.18 -24.98 28.39
CA GLY A 148 0.82 -24.77 28.90
C GLY A 148 0.42 -25.71 30.04
N SER A 149 0.31 -25.16 31.25
CA SER A 149 -0.29 -25.76 32.46
C SER A 149 -1.82 -25.81 32.45
N GLY A 150 -2.48 -25.39 31.36
CA GLY A 150 -3.95 -25.32 31.27
C GLY A 150 -4.57 -24.05 31.90
N ASP A 151 -3.77 -23.16 32.49
CA ASP A 151 -4.26 -22.00 33.21
C ASP A 151 -4.78 -20.87 32.31
N LEU A 152 -5.80 -20.14 32.80
CA LEU A 152 -6.48 -19.02 32.11
C LEU A 152 -5.51 -17.96 31.56
N ARG A 153 -4.42 -17.68 32.29
CA ARG A 153 -3.39 -16.69 31.87
C ARG A 153 -2.74 -17.07 30.54
N SER A 154 -2.41 -18.34 30.34
CA SER A 154 -1.80 -18.83 29.09
C SER A 154 -2.76 -18.72 27.90
N ARG A 155 -4.06 -18.99 28.12
CA ARG A 155 -5.11 -18.88 27.11
C ARG A 155 -5.34 -17.43 26.66
N LEU A 156 -5.34 -16.49 27.62
CA LEU A 156 -5.46 -15.07 27.31
C LEU A 156 -4.25 -14.54 26.52
N LEU A 157 -3.04 -14.94 26.90
CA LEU A 157 -1.82 -14.56 26.18
C LEU A 157 -1.79 -15.10 24.75
N GLN A 158 -2.24 -16.33 24.52
CA GLN A 158 -2.35 -16.93 23.19
C GLN A 158 -3.34 -16.18 22.30
N GLY A 159 -4.54 -15.89 22.81
CA GLY A 159 -5.56 -15.15 22.07
C GLY A 159 -5.11 -13.73 21.70
N PHE A 160 -4.50 -13.01 22.65
CA PHE A 160 -3.97 -11.67 22.41
C PHE A 160 -2.84 -11.66 21.37
N SER A 161 -1.88 -12.58 21.49
CA SER A 161 -0.75 -12.68 20.55
C SER A 161 -1.22 -13.00 19.12
N LEU A 162 -2.23 -13.87 18.99
CA LEU A 162 -2.83 -14.19 17.68
C LEU A 162 -3.54 -12.98 17.08
N ALA A 163 -4.30 -12.22 17.87
CA ALA A 163 -4.99 -11.03 17.41
C ALA A 163 -4.00 -9.97 16.88
N VAL A 164 -2.91 -9.72 17.60
CA VAL A 164 -1.85 -8.78 17.17
C VAL A 164 -1.17 -9.26 15.88
N ALA A 165 -0.86 -10.54 15.78
CA ALA A 165 -0.26 -11.11 14.56
C ALA A 165 -1.18 -10.97 13.33
N VAL A 166 -2.49 -11.14 13.50
CA VAL A 166 -3.48 -10.96 12.43
C VAL A 166 -3.56 -9.49 12.02
N GLU A 167 -3.68 -8.56 12.97
CA GLU A 167 -3.79 -7.13 12.71
C GLU A 167 -2.62 -6.58 11.89
N LEU A 168 -1.39 -6.96 12.25
CA LEU A 168 -0.17 -6.52 11.55
C LEU A 168 -0.13 -6.98 10.08
N VAL A 169 -0.80 -8.09 9.78
CA VAL A 169 -0.78 -8.70 8.45
C VAL A 169 -1.96 -8.19 7.59
N LEU A 170 -3.05 -7.73 8.20
CA LEU A 170 -4.26 -7.27 7.50
C LEU A 170 -4.07 -5.91 6.81
N PRO A 171 -4.37 -5.76 5.51
CA PRO A 171 -4.24 -4.48 4.78
C PRO A 171 -4.93 -3.32 5.49
N PRO A 172 -4.31 -2.12 5.57
CA PRO A 172 -4.96 -0.96 6.13
C PRO A 172 -6.27 -0.73 5.38
N ALA A 173 -7.35 -0.56 6.14
CA ALA A 173 -8.66 -0.29 5.57
C ALA A 173 -8.63 1.09 4.89
N GLY A 174 -8.63 1.10 3.55
CA GLY A 174 -8.97 2.23 2.68
C GLY A 174 -8.25 3.57 2.93
N SER A 175 -7.35 3.93 2.01
CA SER A 175 -6.91 5.32 1.81
C SER A 175 -7.00 5.69 0.33
#